data_AF-A0A812CKA3-F1
#
_entry.id   AF-A0A812CKA3-F1
#
_cell.length_a   1.000
_cell.length_b   1.000
_cell.length_c   1.000
_cell.angle_alpha   90.00
_cell.angle_beta   90.00
_cell.angle_gamma   90.00
#
_symmetry.space_group_name_H-M   'P 1'
#
loop_
_entity.id
_entity.type
_entity.pdbx_description
1 polymer ?
#
loop_
_entity_poly.entity_id
_entity_poly.type
_entity_poly.pdbx_seq_one_letter_code
_entity_poly.pdbx_strand_id
1 'polypeptide(L)'
;MSAHVHLRVSLTNDQKFGGAFRQYLIRKKNGGLLKILSFWQDVNDYGSGDTKTTDRHIRQGQAWDIYHKYIGNHDKPNIEICNKVRDTIYNTLLNTKDFVSASIFNPVKEEVVFRLEAAWKRSLQEDLKNYLDCKTRAQGGTPPSSADAIDVSLQDGKLVIRRPNPWLKR
;
A
#
# COMPACT_ATOMS: atom_id res chain seq x y z
N MET A 1 -13.30 -0.57 -14.24
CA MET A 1 -12.72 -1.29 -13.08
C MET A 1 -11.77 -0.33 -12.37
N SER A 2 -11.89 -0.19 -11.05
CA SER A 2 -11.33 0.95 -10.29
C SER A 2 -9.79 0.88 -10.11
N ALA A 3 -9.09 2.01 -10.18
CA ALA A 3 -7.63 2.15 -10.02
C ALA A 3 -7.07 1.47 -8.76
N HIS A 4 -7.90 1.35 -7.72
CA HIS A 4 -7.58 0.68 -6.46
C HIS A 4 -7.29 -0.82 -6.59
N VAL A 5 -7.84 -1.50 -7.60
CA VAL A 5 -7.56 -2.92 -7.85
C VAL A 5 -6.10 -3.11 -8.30
N HIS A 6 -5.59 -2.19 -9.12
CA HIS A 6 -4.24 -2.28 -9.66
C HIS A 6 -3.18 -1.92 -8.63
N LEU A 7 -3.42 -0.91 -7.79
CA LEU A 7 -2.52 -0.63 -6.67
C LEU A 7 -2.42 -1.83 -5.73
N ARG A 8 -3.53 -2.52 -5.44
CA ARG A 8 -3.51 -3.74 -4.61
C ARG A 8 -2.60 -4.81 -5.20
N VAL A 9 -2.73 -5.08 -6.51
CA VAL A 9 -1.86 -6.05 -7.22
C VAL A 9 -0.39 -5.60 -7.19
N SER A 10 -0.13 -4.32 -7.42
CA SER A 10 1.23 -3.76 -7.41
C SER A 10 1.88 -3.82 -6.03
N LEU A 11 1.14 -3.55 -4.96
CA LEU A 11 1.64 -3.66 -3.58
C LEU A 11 1.87 -5.12 -3.18
N THR A 12 1.00 -6.05 -3.59
CA THR A 12 1.21 -7.49 -3.36
C THR A 12 2.47 -7.96 -4.08
N ASN A 13 2.69 -7.50 -5.32
CA ASN A 13 3.89 -7.83 -6.07
C ASN A 13 5.14 -7.18 -5.42
N ASP A 14 5.07 -5.93 -4.99
CA ASP A 14 6.18 -5.27 -4.28
C ASP A 14 6.60 -6.07 -3.04
N GLN A 15 5.64 -6.51 -2.22
CA GLN A 15 5.92 -7.38 -1.06
C GLN A 15 6.61 -8.69 -1.47
N LYS A 16 6.16 -9.32 -2.57
CA LYS A 16 6.75 -10.58 -3.07
C LYS A 16 8.14 -10.40 -3.66
N PHE A 17 8.44 -9.25 -4.28
CA PHE A 17 9.67 -9.01 -5.03
C PHE A 17 10.69 -8.14 -4.28
N GLY A 18 10.63 -8.09 -2.93
CA GLY A 18 11.69 -7.52 -2.09
C GLY A 18 11.36 -6.19 -1.40
N GLY A 19 10.12 -5.69 -1.53
CA GLY A 19 9.62 -4.56 -0.74
C GLY A 19 10.25 -3.22 -1.10
N ALA A 20 10.45 -2.94 -2.39
CA ALA A 20 11.09 -1.72 -2.86
C ALA A 20 10.33 -0.47 -2.38
N PHE A 21 9.00 -0.51 -2.40
CA PHE A 21 8.17 0.57 -1.89
C PHE A 21 8.34 0.76 -0.37
N ARG A 22 8.44 -0.34 0.40
CA ARG A 22 8.74 -0.26 1.84
C ARG A 22 10.11 0.40 2.08
N GLN A 23 11.13 0.02 1.33
CA GLN A 23 12.46 0.63 1.42
C GLN A 23 12.44 2.12 1.07
N TYR A 24 11.68 2.49 0.04
CA TYR A 24 11.43 3.88 -0.29
C TYR A 24 10.84 4.66 0.90
N LEU A 25 9.78 4.13 1.55
CA LEU A 25 9.17 4.78 2.70
C LEU A 25 10.12 4.90 3.91
N ILE A 26 10.98 3.89 4.14
CA ILE A 26 12.05 3.92 5.16
C ILE A 26 13.04 5.06 4.86
N ARG A 27 13.52 5.17 3.61
CA ARG A 27 14.45 6.23 3.20
C ARG A 27 13.84 7.63 3.35
N LYS A 28 12.54 7.77 3.07
CA LYS A 28 11.79 9.02 3.26
C LYS A 28 11.44 9.29 4.73
N LYS A 29 11.78 8.40 5.67
CA LYS A 29 11.46 8.49 7.10
C LYS A 29 9.96 8.71 7.37
N ASN A 30 9.08 8.21 6.49
CA ASN A 30 7.64 8.40 6.62
C ASN A 30 7.02 7.31 7.49
N GLY A 31 7.16 7.47 8.82
CA GLY A 31 6.66 6.50 9.80
C GLY A 31 5.14 6.27 9.73
N GLY A 32 4.36 7.29 9.36
CA GLY A 32 2.91 7.16 9.20
C GLY A 32 2.53 6.23 8.05
N LEU A 33 3.10 6.45 6.86
CA LEU A 33 2.87 5.59 5.70
C LEU A 33 3.42 4.18 5.90
N LEU A 34 4.50 4.01 6.66
CA LEU A 34 5.00 2.68 7.01
C LEU A 34 3.98 1.89 7.86
N LYS A 35 3.38 2.52 8.87
CA LYS A 35 2.32 1.88 9.69
C LYS A 35 1.10 1.51 8.84
N ILE A 36 0.70 2.41 7.94
CA ILE A 36 -0.39 2.22 6.99
C ILE A 36 -0.08 1.04 6.04
N LEU A 37 1.14 0.96 5.51
CA LEU A 37 1.58 -0.16 4.67
C LEU A 37 1.60 -1.48 5.44
N SER A 38 2.11 -1.48 6.68
CA SER A 38 2.14 -2.68 7.52
C SER A 38 0.75 -3.20 7.86
N PHE A 39 -0.22 -2.32 8.13
CA PHE A 39 -1.61 -2.74 8.27
C PHE A 39 -2.14 -3.42 7.02
N TRP A 40 -1.90 -2.82 5.86
CA TRP A 40 -2.37 -3.37 4.58
C TRP A 40 -1.77 -4.76 4.33
N GLN A 41 -0.49 -4.96 4.66
CA GLN A 41 0.20 -6.26 4.57
C GLN A 41 -0.40 -7.27 5.55
N ASP A 42 -0.50 -6.92 6.84
CA ASP A 42 -1.05 -7.80 7.88
C ASP A 42 -2.49 -8.26 7.55
N VAL A 43 -3.34 -7.36 7.04
CA VAL A 43 -4.72 -7.70 6.62
C VAL A 43 -4.75 -8.60 5.37
N ASN A 44 -3.84 -8.40 4.41
CA ASN A 44 -3.75 -9.28 3.24
C ASN A 44 -3.21 -10.66 3.60
N ASP A 45 -2.21 -10.73 4.48
CA ASP A 45 -1.64 -12.00 4.94
C ASP A 45 -2.70 -12.78 5.72
N TYR A 46 -3.44 -12.08 6.60
CA TYR A 46 -4.62 -12.63 7.27
C TYR A 46 -5.65 -13.18 6.27
N GLY A 47 -6.04 -12.38 5.26
CA GLY A 47 -7.00 -12.81 4.24
C GLY A 47 -6.49 -13.86 3.26
N SER A 48 -5.18 -14.02 3.09
CA SER A 48 -4.59 -15.02 2.19
C SER A 48 -4.46 -16.39 2.84
N GLY A 49 -4.36 -16.42 4.17
CA GLY A 49 -4.36 -17.67 4.92
C GLY A 49 -5.72 -18.40 4.98
N ASP A 50 -6.77 -17.88 4.33
CA ASP A 50 -8.16 -18.40 4.34
C ASP A 50 -8.34 -19.82 3.76
N THR A 51 -7.24 -20.55 3.55
CA THR A 51 -7.22 -21.98 3.25
C THR A 51 -7.57 -22.78 4.51
N LYS A 52 -8.84 -23.21 4.59
CA LYS A 52 -9.51 -24.38 5.25
C LYS A 52 -8.88 -25.18 6.44
N THR A 53 -7.64 -24.95 6.87
CA THR A 53 -6.93 -25.78 7.86
C THR A 53 -6.37 -24.99 9.05
N THR A 54 -6.51 -23.66 9.10
CA THR A 54 -6.06 -22.87 10.26
C THR A 54 -7.10 -22.91 11.39
N ASP A 55 -6.64 -23.13 12.62
CA ASP A 55 -7.46 -23.08 13.85
C ASP A 55 -8.25 -21.76 13.95
N ARG A 56 -9.56 -21.89 14.21
CA ARG A 56 -10.52 -20.79 14.33
C ARG A 56 -10.15 -19.82 15.45
N HIS A 57 -9.64 -20.31 16.58
CA HIS A 57 -9.25 -19.46 17.70
C HIS A 57 -8.00 -18.64 17.37
N ILE A 58 -7.04 -19.24 16.65
CA ILE A 58 -5.86 -18.51 16.16
C ILE A 58 -6.28 -17.38 15.23
N ARG A 59 -7.27 -17.61 14.36
CA ARG A 59 -7.80 -16.58 13.44
C ARG A 59 -8.46 -15.42 14.16
N GLN A 60 -9.24 -15.71 15.20
CA GLN A 60 -9.89 -14.68 16.00
C GLN A 60 -8.84 -13.85 16.76
N GLY A 61 -7.82 -14.51 17.32
CA GLY A 61 -6.68 -13.84 17.94
C GLY A 61 -5.97 -12.91 16.97
N GLN A 62 -5.65 -13.38 15.75
CA GLN A 62 -5.03 -12.56 14.71
C GLN A 62 -5.86 -11.31 14.34
N ALA A 63 -7.19 -11.45 14.25
CA ALA A 63 -8.06 -10.32 13.96
C ALA A 63 -8.05 -9.27 15.08
N TRP A 64 -8.06 -9.72 16.34
CA TRP A 64 -7.91 -8.85 17.51
C TRP A 64 -6.54 -8.17 17.54
N ASP A 65 -5.47 -8.89 17.21
CA ASP A 65 -4.12 -8.33 17.14
C ASP A 65 -4.03 -7.20 16.11
N ILE A 66 -4.59 -7.41 14.91
CA ILE A 66 -4.67 -6.37 13.86
C ILE A 66 -5.47 -5.17 14.38
N TYR A 67 -6.63 -5.40 15.01
CA TYR A 67 -7.43 -4.32 15.57
C TYR A 67 -6.66 -3.51 16.61
N HIS A 68 -6.09 -4.14 17.63
CA HIS A 68 -5.38 -3.44 18.71
C HIS A 68 -4.13 -2.72 18.19
N LYS A 69 -3.38 -3.34 17.29
CA LYS A 69 -2.15 -2.79 16.73
C LYS A 69 -2.39 -1.53 15.90
N TYR A 70 -3.50 -1.45 15.16
CA TYR A 70 -3.69 -0.37 14.17
C TYR A 70 -4.87 0.56 14.43
N ILE A 71 -5.94 0.06 15.03
CA ILE A 71 -7.26 0.71 15.03
C ILE A 71 -7.74 1.07 16.45
N GLY A 72 -7.56 0.15 17.40
CA GLY A 72 -8.20 0.19 18.72
C GLY A 72 -7.60 1.16 19.74
N ASN A 73 -6.46 1.79 19.44
CA ASN A 73 -5.89 2.80 20.33
C ASN A 73 -6.70 4.11 20.21
N HIS A 74 -7.49 4.43 21.23
CA HIS A 74 -8.34 5.62 21.26
C HIS A 74 -7.56 6.93 21.40
N ASP A 75 -6.41 6.91 22.07
CA ASP A 75 -5.64 8.12 22.34
C ASP A 75 -4.79 8.53 21.14
N LYS A 76 -4.17 7.53 20.48
CA LYS A 76 -3.31 7.72 19.30
C LYS A 76 -3.43 6.52 18.36
N PRO A 77 -4.48 6.43 17.53
CA PRO A 77 -4.60 5.36 16.57
C PRO A 77 -3.46 5.45 15.55
N ASN A 78 -2.90 4.29 15.17
CA ASN A 78 -1.91 4.24 14.10
C ASN A 78 -2.52 4.53 12.72
N ILE A 79 -3.84 4.33 12.60
CA ILE A 79 -4.62 4.66 11.41
C ILE A 79 -5.84 5.47 11.82
N GLU A 80 -5.90 6.71 11.35
CA GLU A 80 -7.03 7.60 11.58
C GLU A 80 -8.22 7.16 10.71
N ILE A 81 -9.24 6.63 11.38
CA ILE A 81 -10.53 6.25 10.78
C ILE A 81 -11.68 6.86 11.59
N CYS A 82 -12.85 6.96 10.98
CA CYS A 82 -14.03 7.47 11.68
C CYS A 82 -14.48 6.50 12.79
N ASN A 83 -15.00 7.04 13.89
CA ASN A 83 -15.44 6.26 15.05
C ASN A 83 -16.48 5.20 14.66
N LYS A 84 -17.41 5.52 13.74
CA LYS A 84 -18.41 4.56 13.25
C LYS A 84 -17.78 3.29 12.66
N VAL A 85 -16.72 3.41 11.87
CA VAL A 85 -16.02 2.25 11.29
C VAL A 85 -15.27 1.49 12.38
N ARG A 86 -14.60 2.19 13.30
CA ARG A 86 -13.93 1.58 14.45
C ARG A 86 -14.91 0.74 15.29
N ASP A 87 -16.03 1.33 15.67
CA ASP A 87 -17.05 0.68 16.50
C ASP A 87 -17.69 -0.51 15.79
N THR A 88 -17.90 -0.40 14.47
CA THR A 88 -18.40 -1.52 13.66
C THR A 88 -17.42 -2.70 13.67
N ILE A 89 -16.13 -2.45 13.50
CA ILE A 89 -15.10 -3.50 13.55
C ILE A 89 -15.05 -4.12 14.95
N TYR A 90 -15.02 -3.29 15.99
CA TYR A 90 -14.99 -3.74 17.38
C TYR A 90 -16.20 -4.63 17.72
N ASN A 91 -17.42 -4.17 17.40
CA ASN A 91 -18.64 -4.92 17.65
C ASN A 91 -18.67 -6.24 16.86
N THR A 92 -18.14 -6.26 15.64
CA THR A 92 -18.06 -7.49 14.85
C THR A 92 -17.10 -8.49 15.48
N LEU A 93 -15.92 -8.03 15.94
CA LEU A 93 -14.95 -8.87 16.63
C LEU A 93 -15.47 -9.44 17.96
N LEU A 94 -16.23 -8.63 18.71
CA LEU A 94 -16.80 -9.00 20.01
C LEU A 94 -17.90 -10.06 19.87
N ASN A 95 -18.77 -9.94 18.86
CA ASN A 95 -19.94 -10.79 18.71
C ASN A 95 -19.70 -12.07 17.89
N THR A 96 -18.60 -12.12 17.12
CA THR A 96 -18.28 -13.28 16.27
C THR A 96 -17.64 -14.39 17.12
N LYS A 97 -18.25 -15.57 17.13
CA LYS A 97 -17.80 -16.72 17.94
C LYS A 97 -16.89 -17.71 17.20
N ASP A 98 -17.01 -17.79 15.88
CA ASP A 98 -16.36 -18.85 15.10
C ASP A 98 -15.28 -18.32 14.16
N PHE A 99 -15.67 -17.50 13.19
CA PHE A 99 -14.80 -17.08 12.10
C PHE A 99 -15.00 -15.61 11.79
N VAL A 100 -13.92 -14.86 11.92
CA VAL A 100 -13.84 -13.48 11.49
C VAL A 100 -13.26 -13.46 10.08
N SER A 101 -14.00 -12.93 9.11
CA SER A 101 -13.47 -12.75 7.76
C SER A 101 -12.56 -11.52 7.71
N ALA A 102 -11.47 -11.57 6.94
CA ALA A 102 -10.64 -10.40 6.66
C ALA A 102 -11.42 -9.22 6.04
N SER A 103 -12.60 -9.49 5.46
CA SER A 103 -13.48 -8.48 4.88
C SER A 103 -13.97 -7.43 5.89
N ILE A 104 -13.96 -7.72 7.20
CA ILE A 104 -14.31 -6.71 8.22
C ILE A 104 -13.39 -5.48 8.17
N PHE A 105 -12.16 -5.65 7.66
CA PHE A 105 -11.18 -4.58 7.53
C PHE A 105 -11.26 -3.86 6.18
N ASN A 106 -12.14 -4.26 5.26
CA ASN A 106 -12.23 -3.67 3.92
C ASN A 106 -12.43 -2.14 3.93
N PRO A 107 -13.30 -1.55 4.77
CA PRO A 107 -13.46 -0.10 4.81
C PRO A 107 -12.15 0.63 5.13
N VAL A 108 -11.36 0.09 6.06
CA VAL A 108 -10.05 0.64 6.43
C VAL A 108 -9.02 0.37 5.34
N LYS A 109 -9.07 -0.82 4.71
CA LYS A 109 -8.18 -1.20 3.61
C LYS A 109 -8.33 -0.27 2.41
N GLU A 110 -9.55 0.17 2.08
CA GLU A 110 -9.80 1.11 0.99
C GLU A 110 -9.21 2.49 1.27
N GLU A 111 -9.44 3.02 2.47
CA GLU A 111 -8.85 4.28 2.93
C GLU A 111 -7.31 4.24 2.90
N VAL A 112 -6.74 3.14 3.39
CA VAL A 112 -5.29 2.93 3.40
C VAL A 112 -4.71 2.84 1.99
N VAL A 113 -5.37 2.11 1.08
CA VAL A 113 -4.96 2.03 -0.33
C VAL A 113 -4.94 3.42 -0.97
N PHE A 114 -5.96 4.25 -0.71
CA PHE A 114 -6.01 5.63 -1.19
C PHE A 114 -4.80 6.46 -0.68
N ARG A 115 -4.47 6.36 0.61
CA ARG A 115 -3.31 7.08 1.18
C ARG A 115 -1.96 6.59 0.66
N LEU A 116 -1.83 5.29 0.38
CA LEU A 116 -0.60 4.70 -0.17
C LEU A 116 -0.40 5.06 -1.65
N GLU A 117 -1.47 5.30 -2.40
CA GLU A 117 -1.42 5.53 -3.85
C GLU A 117 -0.51 6.71 -4.23
N ALA A 118 -0.67 7.85 -3.56
CA ALA A 118 0.13 9.03 -3.86
C ALA A 118 1.62 8.80 -3.61
N ALA A 119 1.95 8.15 -2.49
CA ALA A 119 3.34 7.83 -2.15
C ALA A 119 3.95 6.78 -3.08
N TRP A 120 3.15 5.81 -3.51
CA TRP A 120 3.57 4.78 -4.46
C TRP A 120 3.82 5.34 -5.86
N LYS A 121 2.94 6.23 -6.35
CA LYS A 121 3.21 6.95 -7.60
C LYS A 121 4.50 7.75 -7.51
N ARG A 122 4.74 8.40 -6.36
CA ARG A 122 5.98 9.15 -6.14
C ARG A 122 7.21 8.26 -6.13
N SER A 123 7.15 7.08 -5.51
CA SER A 123 8.28 6.14 -5.52
C SER A 123 8.61 5.68 -6.93
N LEU A 124 7.60 5.42 -7.78
CA LEU A 124 7.81 5.07 -9.18
C LEU A 124 8.44 6.20 -10.00
N GLN A 125 8.01 7.45 -9.77
CA GLN A 125 8.63 8.61 -10.41
C GLN A 125 10.12 8.72 -10.05
N GLU A 126 10.46 8.56 -8.78
CA GLU A 126 11.86 8.64 -8.32
C GLU A 126 12.70 7.47 -8.84
N ASP A 127 12.19 6.25 -8.81
CA ASP A 127 12.89 5.08 -9.35
C ASP A 127 13.13 5.22 -10.86
N LEU A 128 12.14 5.70 -11.61
CA LEU A 128 12.30 5.93 -13.04
C LEU A 128 13.27 7.08 -13.32
N LYS A 129 13.25 8.15 -12.52
CA LYS A 129 14.26 9.23 -12.62
C LYS A 129 15.67 8.66 -12.44
N ASN A 130 15.89 7.89 -11.36
CA ASN A 130 17.19 7.29 -11.08
C ASN A 130 17.65 6.36 -12.21
N TYR A 131 16.75 5.54 -12.76
CA TYR A 131 17.04 4.68 -13.90
C TYR A 131 17.44 5.50 -15.14
N LEU A 132 16.69 6.56 -15.45
CA LEU A 132 16.98 7.44 -16.59
C LEU A 132 18.28 8.19 -16.40
N ASP A 133 18.58 8.69 -15.20
CA ASP A 133 19.83 9.38 -14.87
C ASP A 133 21.04 8.46 -15.12
N CYS A 134 20.95 7.20 -14.72
CA CYS A 134 21.99 6.21 -15.00
C CYS A 134 22.14 5.96 -16.51
N LYS A 135 21.03 5.85 -17.24
CA LYS A 135 21.04 5.54 -18.69
C LYS A 135 21.50 6.71 -19.54
N THR A 136 21.09 7.94 -19.24
CA THR A 136 21.49 9.15 -20.00
C THR A 136 22.96 9.48 -19.80
N ARG A 137 23.51 9.27 -18.59
CA ARG A 137 24.97 9.34 -18.35
C ARG A 137 25.76 8.38 -19.23
N ALA A 138 25.25 7.16 -19.43
CA ALA A 138 25.88 6.17 -20.31
C ALA A 138 25.77 6.53 -21.81
N GLN A 139 24.83 7.40 -22.19
CA GLN A 139 24.53 7.74 -23.60
C GLN A 139 24.79 9.22 -23.96
N GLY A 140 25.38 10.02 -23.06
CA GLY A 140 25.66 11.44 -23.29
C GLY A 140 24.44 12.36 -23.37
N GLY A 141 23.27 11.90 -22.93
CA GLY A 141 22.02 12.68 -22.91
C GLY A 141 21.84 13.51 -21.63
N THR A 142 20.87 14.43 -21.63
CA THR A 142 20.54 15.21 -20.42
C THR A 142 19.49 14.46 -19.58
N PRO A 143 19.78 14.17 -18.29
CA PRO A 143 18.82 13.53 -17.39
C PRO A 143 17.60 14.42 -17.08
N PRO A 144 16.47 13.83 -16.66
CA PRO A 144 15.36 14.60 -16.09
C PRO A 144 15.81 15.40 -14.85
N SER A 145 15.51 16.70 -14.82
CA SER A 145 15.90 17.58 -13.71
C SER A 145 15.24 17.19 -12.38
N SER A 146 13.98 16.76 -12.42
CA SER A 146 13.21 16.28 -11.25
C SER A 146 12.35 15.05 -11.58
N ALA A 147 12.00 14.29 -10.54
CA ALA A 147 10.98 13.24 -10.62
C ALA A 147 9.59 13.80 -10.98
N ASP A 148 9.34 15.09 -10.69
CA ASP A 148 8.11 15.79 -11.07
C ASP A 148 7.94 15.94 -12.60
N ALA A 149 9.02 15.81 -13.36
CA ALA A 149 8.97 15.82 -14.82
C ALA A 149 8.45 14.49 -15.39
N ILE A 150 8.15 13.49 -14.57
CA ILE A 150 7.66 12.19 -14.99
C ILE A 150 6.20 12.08 -14.57
N ASP A 151 5.28 12.02 -15.53
CA ASP A 151 3.88 11.78 -15.23
C ASP A 151 3.62 10.26 -15.13
N VAL A 152 3.20 9.83 -13.94
CA VAL A 152 2.83 8.43 -13.65
C VAL A 152 1.37 8.41 -13.27
N SER A 153 0.55 7.86 -14.16
CA SER A 153 -0.89 7.72 -13.96
C SER A 153 -1.34 6.26 -14.13
N LEU A 154 -2.49 5.94 -13.53
CA LEU A 154 -3.20 4.67 -13.75
C LEU A 154 -4.39 4.99 -14.66
N GLN A 155 -4.37 4.50 -15.90
CA GLN A 155 -5.46 4.69 -16.88
C GLN A 155 -5.97 3.31 -17.29
N ASP A 156 -7.26 3.05 -17.10
CA ASP A 156 -7.91 1.76 -17.40
C ASP A 156 -7.17 0.55 -16.81
N GLY A 157 -6.59 0.73 -15.62
CA GLY A 157 -5.83 -0.32 -14.94
C GLY A 157 -4.43 -0.58 -15.49
N LYS A 158 -3.97 0.23 -16.43
CA LYS A 158 -2.60 0.19 -16.93
C LYS A 158 -1.79 1.32 -16.31
N LEU A 159 -0.57 1.00 -15.91
CA LEU A 159 0.40 2.01 -15.52
C LEU A 159 0.83 2.76 -16.79
N VAL A 160 0.42 4.02 -16.90
CA VAL A 160 0.78 4.90 -18.00
C VAL A 160 1.85 5.87 -17.50
N ILE A 161 3.02 5.76 -18.10
CA ILE A 161 4.15 6.65 -17.82
C ILE A 161 4.29 7.59 -19.01
N ARG A 162 3.91 8.85 -18.84
CA ARG A 162 4.05 9.88 -19.87
C ARG A 162 5.33 10.68 -19.64
N ARG A 163 6.03 10.92 -20.74
CA ARG A 163 7.25 11.72 -20.75
C ARG A 163 6.95 13.07 -21.41
N PRO A 164 7.25 14.21 -20.77
CA PRO A 164 7.34 15.48 -21.47
C PRO A 164 8.61 15.44 -22.33
N ASN A 165 8.42 15.30 -23.65
CA ASN A 165 9.42 15.33 -24.73
C ASN A 165 10.54 14.26 -24.73
N PRO A 166 11.09 13.92 -25.90
CA PRO A 166 12.20 12.98 -26.02
C PRO A 166 13.52 13.64 -25.59
N TRP A 167 14.09 13.17 -24.47
CA TRP A 167 15.41 13.56 -23.95
C TRP A 167 16.60 12.97 -24.75
N LEU A 168 16.30 12.26 -25.83
CA LEU A 168 17.27 11.66 -26.75
C LEU A 168 17.20 12.46 -28.05
N LYS A 169 18.27 13.18 -28.38
CA LYS A 169 18.53 13.50 -29.80
C LYS A 169 18.72 12.16 -30.51
N ARG A 170 17.96 11.95 -31.59
CA ARG A 170 18.20 10.86 -32.54
C ARG A 170 19.57 10.99 -33.17
#